data_AF-A0A1X0KDT5-F1
#
_entry.id   AF-A0A1X0KDT5-F1
#
_cell.length_a   1.000
_cell.length_b   1.000
_cell.length_c   1.000
_cell.angle_alpha   90.00
_cell.angle_beta   90.00
_cell.angle_gamma   90.00
#
_symmetry.space_group_name_H-M   'P 1'
#
loop_
_entity.id
_entity.type
_entity.pdbx_description
1 polymer ?
#
loop_
_entity_poly.entity_id
_entity_poly.type
_entity_poly.pdbx_seq_one_letter_code
_entity_poly.pdbx_strand_id
1 'polypeptide(L)'
;MLLLDVATTSLDVAATSSRLSKVAHIAALLGRAAADPDGVAIVVSWLSGELRQRQIGVGWASLRSRPPPASRPTLTVAGVDARFSAIGAVSGKGSQARRAELVTGLFAAATETEQAFLLRLLGGELRQGALAGIMADAVARAAGIPVASVQRAAMLGGDLPAVAAAVLGGTAALDAFALRVGRPVGPMLAQTAPGVHDALERHGGTTIFEAKLDGARVQIHRSGDEVTVYTRSLDDVTARLPEVVDAALALPVRDLIADGEAIALRPDNSPHRFQVTASRFGRSVDVAAARATQPLSVFFFDILHRDGTDLLDAPTTERLAALDALVPPAQRVDRLLTSDRAAATGFLEATLAAGHEGVLAKAPGAPYHAGRRGAGWLKVKPVHTLDLVVLAVEWGSGRRRGKLSNIHLGARDPATGEFVMVGKTFKGMTDAMLDWQTVRFTELAVGGTDGHVVRVRPEQVVEVALDGVQKSSRYPGGVALRFARVLRYRDDKSPAEADTIDAVRALY
;
A
#
# COMPACT_ATOMS: atom_id res chain seq x y z
N MET A 1 24.40 10.06 -18.72
CA MET A 1 23.19 10.91 -18.71
C MET A 1 23.31 11.99 -17.64
N LEU A 2 22.87 13.23 -17.93
CA LEU A 2 22.86 14.32 -16.95
C LEU A 2 21.63 14.20 -16.04
N LEU A 3 21.73 14.72 -14.81
CA LEU A 3 20.57 14.83 -13.91
C LEU A 3 19.50 15.76 -14.52
N LEU A 4 19.92 16.82 -15.23
CA LEU A 4 19.01 17.72 -15.93
C LEU A 4 18.04 16.98 -16.86
N ASP A 5 18.49 15.93 -17.57
CA ASP A 5 17.61 15.14 -18.46
C ASP A 5 16.44 14.49 -17.70
N VAL A 6 16.73 13.99 -16.50
CA VAL A 6 15.74 13.37 -15.60
C VAL A 6 14.82 14.44 -15.00
N ALA A 7 15.40 15.56 -14.55
CA ALA A 7 14.66 16.65 -13.95
C ALA A 7 13.67 17.30 -14.93
N THR A 8 14.09 17.55 -16.18
CA THR A 8 13.22 18.05 -17.25
C THR A 8 12.12 17.05 -17.60
N THR A 9 12.46 15.77 -17.74
CA THR A 9 11.45 14.72 -17.99
C THR A 9 10.40 14.68 -16.87
N SER A 10 10.82 14.84 -15.61
CA SER A 10 9.91 14.90 -14.47
C SER A 10 8.97 16.10 -14.53
N LEU A 11 9.46 17.27 -14.96
CA LEU A 11 8.63 18.46 -15.19
C LEU A 11 7.61 18.23 -16.30
N ASP A 12 8.01 17.68 -17.45
CA ASP A 12 7.11 17.40 -18.57
C ASP A 12 5.99 16.42 -18.17
N VAL A 13 6.36 15.36 -17.44
CA VAL A 13 5.41 14.38 -16.90
C VAL A 13 4.42 15.03 -15.92
N ALA A 14 4.88 15.98 -15.11
CA ALA A 14 4.03 16.72 -14.17
C ALA A 14 3.12 17.74 -14.87
N ALA A 15 3.53 18.29 -16.02
CA ALA A 15 2.80 19.31 -16.77
C ALA A 15 1.59 18.75 -17.55
N THR A 16 1.54 17.44 -17.78
CA THR A 16 0.46 16.79 -18.53
C THR A 16 -0.46 15.95 -17.65
N SER A 17 -1.76 15.89 -17.98
CA SER A 17 -2.73 14.96 -17.40
C SER A 17 -2.84 13.64 -18.19
N SER A 18 -2.36 13.61 -19.44
CA SER A 18 -2.47 12.46 -20.34
C SER A 18 -1.54 11.33 -19.93
N ARG A 19 -2.10 10.16 -19.57
CA ARG A 19 -1.32 8.95 -19.27
C ARG A 19 -0.38 8.59 -20.42
N LEU A 20 -0.86 8.63 -21.66
CA LEU A 20 -0.07 8.27 -22.85
C LEU A 20 1.12 9.21 -23.06
N SER A 21 0.93 10.51 -22.81
CA SER A 21 2.01 11.50 -22.91
C SER A 21 3.07 11.26 -21.82
N LYS A 22 2.65 10.99 -20.58
CA LYS A 22 3.60 10.63 -19.49
C LYS A 22 4.44 9.41 -19.84
N VAL A 23 3.79 8.36 -20.34
CA VAL A 23 4.46 7.13 -20.81
C VAL A 23 5.46 7.45 -21.92
N ALA A 24 5.11 8.33 -22.87
CA ALA A 24 6.00 8.73 -23.96
C ALA A 24 7.26 9.45 -23.46
N HIS A 25 7.11 10.45 -22.58
CA HIS A 25 8.25 11.22 -22.03
C HIS A 25 9.23 10.30 -21.29
N ILE A 26 8.71 9.43 -20.42
CA ILE A 26 9.54 8.49 -19.64
C ILE A 26 10.21 7.48 -20.58
N ALA A 27 9.47 6.88 -21.51
CA ALA A 27 10.02 5.90 -22.44
C ALA A 27 11.15 6.49 -23.30
N ALA A 28 11.01 7.74 -23.76
CA ALA A 28 12.05 8.44 -24.51
C ALA A 28 13.32 8.66 -23.68
N LEU A 29 13.19 9.02 -22.40
CA LEU A 29 14.34 9.13 -21.49
C LEU A 29 15.02 7.77 -21.29
N LEU A 30 14.25 6.72 -21.02
CA LEU A 30 14.77 5.36 -20.83
C LEU A 30 15.51 4.84 -22.08
N GLY A 31 14.97 5.12 -23.27
CA GLY A 31 15.65 4.79 -24.53
C GLY A 31 17.03 5.45 -24.66
N ARG A 32 17.18 6.71 -24.20
CA ARG A 32 18.49 7.39 -24.15
C ARG A 32 19.43 6.82 -23.09
N ALA A 33 18.89 6.22 -22.02
CA ALA A 33 19.66 5.59 -20.96
C ALA A 33 20.04 4.13 -21.27
N ALA A 34 19.45 3.49 -22.29
CA ALA A 34 19.50 2.04 -22.49
C ALA A 34 20.92 1.43 -22.56
N ALA A 35 21.92 2.21 -23.01
CA ALA A 35 23.31 1.78 -23.05
C ALA A 35 24.00 1.69 -21.66
N ASP A 36 23.35 2.20 -20.61
CA ASP A 36 23.83 2.20 -19.22
C ASP A 36 22.77 1.55 -18.31
N PRO A 37 22.81 0.22 -18.12
CA PRO A 37 21.82 -0.50 -17.33
C PRO A 37 21.70 -0.02 -15.87
N ASP A 38 22.81 0.36 -15.24
CA ASP A 38 22.77 0.89 -13.87
C ASP A 38 22.12 2.29 -13.86
N GLY A 39 22.44 3.12 -14.85
CA GLY A 39 21.74 4.39 -15.10
C GLY A 39 20.23 4.22 -15.30
N VAL A 40 19.79 3.20 -16.04
CA VAL A 40 18.37 2.86 -16.21
C VAL A 40 17.73 2.54 -14.86
N ALA A 41 18.34 1.67 -14.05
CA ALA A 41 17.82 1.32 -12.74
C ALA A 41 17.67 2.56 -11.83
N ILE A 42 18.68 3.45 -11.82
CA ILE A 42 18.64 4.70 -11.06
C ILE A 42 17.47 5.59 -11.53
N VAL A 43 17.35 5.82 -12.84
CA VAL A 43 16.29 6.68 -13.43
C VAL A 43 14.90 6.12 -13.10
N VAL A 44 14.70 4.81 -13.24
CA VAL A 44 13.42 4.15 -12.94
C VAL A 44 13.07 4.26 -11.47
N SER A 45 14.04 4.05 -10.57
CA SER A 45 13.85 4.20 -9.12
C SER A 45 13.43 5.63 -8.79
N TRP A 46 14.21 6.62 -9.25
CA TRP A 46 13.95 8.02 -8.98
C TRP A 46 12.62 8.49 -9.54
N LEU A 47 12.33 8.25 -10.82
CA LEU A 47 11.05 8.66 -11.41
C LEU A 47 9.85 7.86 -10.85
N SER A 48 10.08 6.76 -10.14
CA SER A 48 9.03 6.07 -9.36
C SER A 48 8.80 6.69 -7.97
N GLY A 49 9.61 7.66 -7.56
CA GLY A 49 9.48 8.32 -6.25
C GLY A 49 10.44 7.80 -5.18
N GLU A 50 11.35 6.88 -5.51
CA GLU A 50 12.16 6.16 -4.53
C GLU A 50 13.65 6.42 -4.75
N LEU A 51 14.42 6.29 -3.66
CA LEU A 51 15.88 6.20 -3.72
C LEU A 51 16.28 4.73 -3.70
N ARG A 52 17.31 4.35 -4.46
CA ARG A 52 17.91 3.00 -4.36
C ARG A 52 18.40 2.69 -2.95
N GLN A 53 18.89 3.70 -2.25
CA GLN A 53 19.41 3.62 -0.88
C GLN A 53 18.29 3.62 0.18
N ARG A 54 17.02 3.77 -0.23
CA ARG A 54 15.84 3.96 0.65
C ARG A 54 15.97 5.19 1.55
N GLN A 55 16.48 5.03 2.77
CA GLN A 55 16.57 6.09 3.77
C GLN A 55 18.03 6.50 3.97
N ILE A 56 18.37 7.73 3.58
CA ILE A 56 19.73 8.28 3.70
C ILE A 56 19.89 9.25 4.88
N GLY A 57 18.90 9.33 5.78
CA GLY A 57 18.97 10.17 6.98
C GLY A 57 18.88 11.68 6.73
N VAL A 58 18.32 12.10 5.59
CA VAL A 58 18.05 13.49 5.25
C VAL A 58 16.59 13.81 5.60
N GLY A 59 16.41 14.67 6.61
CA GLY A 59 15.08 15.12 7.03
C GLY A 59 14.68 16.45 6.38
N TRP A 60 13.40 16.81 6.49
CA TRP A 60 12.86 18.07 5.96
C TRP A 60 13.63 19.31 6.44
N ALA A 61 14.13 19.28 7.68
CA ALA A 61 14.93 20.36 8.24
C ALA A 61 16.19 20.68 7.44
N SER A 62 16.86 19.66 6.88
CA SER A 62 18.06 19.78 6.06
C SER A 62 17.78 20.31 4.65
N LEU A 63 16.51 20.35 4.23
CA LEU A 63 16.07 20.77 2.90
C LEU A 63 15.47 22.19 2.87
N ARG A 64 15.32 22.83 4.04
CA ARG A 64 14.69 24.17 4.17
C ARG A 64 15.52 25.29 3.55
N SER A 65 16.83 25.27 3.79
CA SER A 65 17.76 26.28 3.28
C SER A 65 18.46 25.70 2.06
N ARG A 66 18.46 26.44 0.95
CA ARG A 66 19.08 26.02 -0.31
C ARG A 66 20.14 27.04 -0.73
N PRO A 67 21.32 26.58 -1.16
CA PRO A 67 22.31 27.46 -1.77
C PRO A 67 21.80 27.97 -3.14
N PRO A 68 22.36 29.08 -3.65
CA PRO A 68 22.11 29.53 -5.02
C PRO A 68 22.35 28.40 -6.04
N PRO A 69 21.50 28.28 -7.08
CA PRO A 69 21.66 27.24 -8.09
C PRO A 69 22.90 27.48 -8.96
N ALA A 70 23.49 26.39 -9.45
CA ALA A 70 24.54 26.45 -10.45
C ALA A 70 23.99 26.99 -11.78
N SER A 71 24.83 27.71 -12.54
CA SER A 71 24.45 28.31 -13.83
C SER A 71 24.45 27.32 -14.99
N ARG A 72 25.10 26.16 -14.84
CA ARG A 72 25.20 25.12 -15.87
C ARG A 72 25.03 23.73 -15.26
N PRO A 73 24.40 22.79 -15.97
CA PRO A 73 24.23 21.42 -15.48
C PRO A 73 25.56 20.66 -15.58
N THR A 74 26.04 20.14 -14.46
CA THR A 74 27.24 19.28 -14.40
C THR A 74 27.00 17.95 -13.70
N LEU A 75 25.83 17.79 -13.05
CA LEU A 75 25.50 16.59 -12.31
C LEU A 75 25.11 15.46 -13.26
N THR A 76 25.67 14.27 -13.04
CA THR A 76 25.28 13.04 -13.75
C THR A 76 24.40 12.18 -12.87
N VAL A 77 23.59 11.32 -13.48
CA VAL A 77 22.73 10.36 -12.75
C VAL A 77 23.57 9.49 -11.81
N ALA A 78 24.58 8.79 -12.34
CA ALA A 78 25.47 7.95 -11.52
C ALA A 78 26.22 8.75 -10.43
N GLY A 79 26.68 9.97 -10.74
CA GLY A 79 27.39 10.81 -9.79
C GLY A 79 26.52 11.28 -8.62
N VAL A 80 25.23 11.53 -8.86
CA VAL A 80 24.27 11.90 -7.81
C VAL A 80 23.89 10.68 -6.97
N ASP A 81 23.69 9.51 -7.59
CA ASP A 81 23.43 8.26 -6.87
C ASP A 81 24.59 7.90 -5.92
N ALA A 82 25.84 8.03 -6.38
CA ALA A 82 27.03 7.86 -5.53
C ALA A 82 27.05 8.84 -4.35
N ARG A 83 26.64 10.11 -4.56
CA ARG A 83 26.52 11.10 -3.48
C ARG A 83 25.43 10.74 -2.48
N PHE A 84 24.29 10.19 -2.91
CA PHE A 84 23.26 9.68 -1.99
C PHE A 84 23.77 8.52 -1.15
N SER A 85 24.50 7.58 -1.74
CA SER A 85 25.17 6.50 -1.00
C SER A 85 26.15 7.05 0.04
N ALA A 86 26.96 8.06 -0.32
CA ALA A 86 27.89 8.70 0.62
C ALA A 86 27.16 9.41 1.78
N ILE A 87 26.04 10.09 1.51
CA ILE A 87 25.21 10.73 2.55
C ILE A 87 24.61 9.68 3.50
N GLY A 88 24.07 8.59 2.96
CA GLY A 88 23.46 7.51 3.74
C GLY A 88 24.44 6.75 4.63
N ALA A 89 25.71 6.64 4.20
CA ALA A 89 26.76 5.99 4.97
C ALA A 89 27.25 6.79 6.19
N VAL A 90 26.95 8.09 6.27
CA VAL A 90 27.39 8.93 7.39
C VAL A 90 26.71 8.49 8.69
N SER A 91 27.50 8.15 9.71
CA SER A 91 27.05 7.73 11.04
C SER A 91 27.95 8.31 12.15
N GLY A 92 27.56 8.11 13.41
CA GLY A 92 28.35 8.54 14.57
C GLY A 92 28.16 10.01 15.01
N LYS A 93 28.99 10.45 15.96
CA LYS A 93 28.94 11.81 16.51
C LYS A 93 29.28 12.83 15.42
N GLY A 94 28.46 13.87 15.27
CA GLY A 94 28.63 14.89 14.22
C GLY A 94 28.03 14.51 12.85
N SER A 95 27.41 13.33 12.72
CA SER A 95 26.84 12.86 11.45
C SER A 95 25.84 13.83 10.83
N GLN A 96 25.04 14.52 11.64
CA GLN A 96 24.03 15.46 11.15
C GLN A 96 24.65 16.67 10.44
N ALA A 97 25.72 17.24 11.01
CA ALA A 97 26.44 18.36 10.39
C ALA A 97 27.10 17.92 9.07
N ARG A 98 27.76 16.74 9.07
CA ARG A 98 28.38 16.21 7.86
C ARG A 98 27.36 15.89 6.76
N ARG A 99 26.20 15.32 7.10
CA ARG A 99 25.11 15.11 6.12
C ARG A 99 24.59 16.43 5.57
N ALA A 100 24.40 17.44 6.42
CA ALA A 100 23.95 18.76 5.98
C ALA A 100 24.94 19.42 5.01
N GLU A 101 26.26 19.29 5.26
CA GLU A 101 27.32 19.76 4.36
C GLU A 101 27.27 19.06 3.00
N LEU A 102 27.19 17.72 2.99
CA LEU A 102 27.10 16.93 1.76
C LEU A 102 25.85 17.26 0.94
N VAL A 103 24.70 17.42 1.60
CA VAL A 103 23.45 17.84 0.96
C VAL A 103 23.60 19.26 0.38
N THR A 104 24.17 20.19 1.13
CA THR A 104 24.40 21.56 0.66
C THR A 104 25.32 21.57 -0.56
N GLY A 105 26.41 20.81 -0.55
CA GLY A 105 27.32 20.68 -1.69
C GLY A 105 26.66 20.05 -2.92
N LEU A 106 25.75 19.09 -2.74
CA LEU A 106 24.95 18.54 -3.83
C LEU A 106 24.03 19.60 -4.45
N PHE A 107 23.28 20.35 -3.63
CA PHE A 107 22.36 21.38 -4.11
C PHE A 107 23.10 22.58 -4.75
N ALA A 108 24.27 22.96 -4.25
CA ALA A 108 25.07 24.05 -4.83
C ALA A 108 25.58 23.71 -6.23
N ALA A 109 25.82 22.43 -6.51
CA ALA A 109 26.22 21.94 -7.84
C ALA A 109 25.05 21.71 -8.80
N ALA A 110 23.80 21.83 -8.32
CA ALA A 110 22.59 21.62 -9.10
C ALA A 110 22.06 22.95 -9.66
N THR A 111 21.61 22.92 -10.91
CA THR A 111 20.80 24.00 -11.51
C THR A 111 19.45 24.14 -10.81
N GLU A 112 18.71 25.21 -11.09
CA GLU A 112 17.39 25.44 -10.47
C GLU A 112 16.42 24.28 -10.71
N THR A 113 16.35 23.79 -11.94
CA THR A 113 15.53 22.63 -12.33
C THR A 113 15.94 21.36 -11.58
N GLU A 114 17.24 21.10 -11.48
CA GLU A 114 17.78 19.95 -10.74
C GLU A 114 17.53 20.06 -9.24
N GLN A 115 17.70 21.24 -8.63
CA GLN A 115 17.37 21.46 -7.22
C GLN A 115 15.88 21.21 -6.94
N ALA A 116 14.99 21.66 -7.83
CA ALA A 116 13.55 21.44 -7.69
C ALA A 116 13.21 19.93 -7.75
N PHE A 117 13.86 19.18 -8.65
CA PHE A 117 13.71 17.73 -8.72
C PHE A 117 14.24 17.03 -7.47
N LEU A 118 15.48 17.32 -7.05
CA LEU A 118 16.12 16.73 -5.87
C LEU A 118 15.32 16.99 -4.59
N LEU A 119 14.79 18.21 -4.43
CA LEU A 119 13.94 18.55 -3.28
C LEU A 119 12.69 17.67 -3.22
N ARG A 120 12.03 17.44 -4.36
CA ARG A 120 10.83 16.62 -4.43
C ARG A 120 11.13 15.14 -4.23
N LEU A 121 12.24 14.65 -4.80
CA LEU A 121 12.69 13.27 -4.63
C LEU A 121 13.07 12.97 -3.17
N LEU A 122 13.95 13.79 -2.57
CA LEU A 122 14.37 13.65 -1.16
C LEU A 122 13.22 13.91 -0.17
N GLY A 123 12.25 14.73 -0.55
CA GLY A 123 11.02 14.93 0.20
C GLY A 123 10.04 13.75 0.13
N GLY A 124 10.30 12.73 -0.71
CA GLY A 124 9.41 11.59 -0.92
C GLY A 124 8.14 11.91 -1.71
N GLU A 125 8.11 13.06 -2.40
CA GLU A 125 6.92 13.61 -3.03
C GLU A 125 7.23 14.20 -4.41
N LEU A 126 7.62 13.35 -5.37
CA LEU A 126 7.84 13.77 -6.76
C LEU A 126 6.63 14.45 -7.41
N ARG A 127 5.42 14.01 -7.03
CA ARG A 127 4.13 14.62 -7.43
C ARG A 127 3.93 14.76 -8.95
N GLN A 128 4.61 13.94 -9.75
CA GLN A 128 4.49 13.95 -11.21
C GLN A 128 3.32 13.08 -11.74
N GLY A 129 2.67 12.30 -10.88
CA GLY A 129 1.56 11.44 -11.26
C GLY A 129 1.94 10.34 -12.24
N ALA A 130 3.19 9.85 -12.16
CA ALA A 130 3.71 8.68 -12.83
C ALA A 130 4.21 7.68 -11.77
N LEU A 131 3.29 6.88 -11.24
CA LEU A 131 3.59 5.82 -10.27
C LEU A 131 4.09 4.56 -10.99
N ALA A 132 4.40 3.50 -10.24
CA ALA A 132 4.88 2.21 -10.76
C ALA A 132 4.09 1.67 -11.98
N GLY A 133 2.77 1.88 -12.02
CA GLY A 133 1.95 1.47 -13.18
C GLY A 133 2.22 2.24 -14.47
N ILE A 134 2.54 3.54 -14.41
CA ILE A 134 2.95 4.32 -15.59
C ILE A 134 4.41 4.01 -15.95
N MET A 135 5.25 3.79 -14.93
CA MET A 135 6.64 3.39 -15.15
C MET A 135 6.73 2.04 -15.86
N ALA A 136 5.94 1.05 -15.47
CA ALA A 136 5.88 -0.25 -16.16
C ALA A 136 5.46 -0.11 -17.64
N ASP A 137 4.45 0.72 -17.94
CA ASP A 137 4.06 1.02 -19.32
C ASP A 137 5.22 1.69 -20.10
N ALA A 138 5.95 2.60 -19.47
CA ALA A 138 7.07 3.30 -20.10
C ALA A 138 8.26 2.38 -20.37
N VAL A 139 8.61 1.49 -19.43
CA VAL A 139 9.61 0.44 -19.62
C VAL A 139 9.21 -0.48 -20.77
N ALA A 140 7.96 -0.95 -20.76
CA ALA A 140 7.42 -1.81 -21.81
C ALA A 140 7.49 -1.14 -23.20
N ARG A 141 7.09 0.14 -23.28
CA ARG A 141 7.18 0.93 -24.51
C ARG A 141 8.63 1.13 -24.97
N ALA A 142 9.54 1.43 -24.06
CA ALA A 142 10.95 1.66 -24.39
C ALA A 142 11.66 0.37 -24.85
N ALA A 143 11.31 -0.77 -24.26
CA ALA A 143 11.86 -2.08 -24.62
C ALA A 143 11.10 -2.77 -25.78
N GLY A 144 9.96 -2.23 -26.23
CA GLY A 144 9.17 -2.80 -27.33
C GLY A 144 8.50 -4.13 -26.98
N ILE A 145 8.15 -4.37 -25.72
CA ILE A 145 7.56 -5.64 -25.24
C ILE A 145 6.19 -5.42 -24.59
N PRO A 146 5.35 -6.48 -24.44
CA PRO A 146 4.09 -6.37 -23.72
C PRO A 146 4.31 -5.94 -22.27
N VAL A 147 3.50 -4.97 -21.81
CA VAL A 147 3.54 -4.51 -20.40
C VAL A 147 3.30 -5.65 -19.41
N ALA A 148 2.52 -6.65 -19.82
CA ALA A 148 2.27 -7.82 -18.99
C ALA A 148 3.56 -8.57 -18.63
N SER A 149 4.52 -8.65 -19.55
CA SER A 149 5.82 -9.31 -19.34
C SER A 149 6.72 -8.52 -18.39
N VAL A 150 6.79 -7.19 -18.54
CA VAL A 150 7.52 -6.31 -17.60
C VAL A 150 6.94 -6.40 -16.21
N GLN A 151 5.61 -6.33 -16.10
CA GLN A 151 4.92 -6.45 -14.82
C GLN A 151 5.21 -7.81 -14.18
N ARG A 152 5.10 -8.92 -14.93
CA ARG A 152 5.41 -10.27 -14.43
C ARG A 152 6.85 -10.36 -13.94
N ALA A 153 7.81 -9.88 -14.71
CA ALA A 153 9.22 -9.88 -14.31
C ALA A 153 9.45 -9.03 -13.05
N ALA A 154 8.79 -7.88 -12.92
CA ALA A 154 8.92 -7.02 -11.73
C ALA A 154 8.32 -7.70 -10.49
N MET A 155 7.27 -8.50 -10.68
CA MET A 155 6.61 -9.26 -9.62
C MET A 155 7.47 -10.41 -9.12
N LEU A 156 8.09 -11.17 -10.02
CA LEU A 156 8.98 -12.29 -9.70
C LEU A 156 10.37 -11.81 -9.26
N GLY A 157 10.77 -10.65 -9.77
CA GLY A 157 12.04 -10.00 -9.47
C GLY A 157 12.03 -9.18 -8.18
N GLY A 158 10.87 -8.78 -7.70
CA GLY A 158 10.72 -7.91 -6.53
C GLY A 158 11.15 -6.45 -6.74
N ASP A 159 11.59 -6.05 -7.95
CA ASP A 159 12.01 -4.68 -8.24
C ASP A 159 11.91 -4.32 -9.74
N LEU A 160 11.17 -3.24 -10.05
CA LEU A 160 10.96 -2.75 -11.43
C LEU A 160 12.24 -2.13 -12.05
N PRO A 161 13.03 -1.31 -11.33
CA PRO A 161 14.35 -0.87 -11.77
C PRO A 161 15.26 -1.97 -12.34
N ALA A 162 15.42 -3.09 -11.63
CA ALA A 162 16.24 -4.22 -12.09
C ALA A 162 15.71 -4.82 -13.39
N VAL A 163 14.39 -4.96 -13.52
CA VAL A 163 13.75 -5.43 -14.76
C VAL A 163 13.98 -4.48 -15.90
N ALA A 164 13.79 -3.18 -15.68
CA ALA A 164 14.01 -2.17 -16.70
C ALA A 164 15.44 -2.18 -17.24
N ALA A 165 16.43 -2.23 -16.34
CA ALA A 165 17.84 -2.34 -16.69
C ALA A 165 18.13 -3.57 -17.56
N ALA A 166 17.53 -4.71 -17.21
CA ALA A 166 17.69 -5.96 -17.94
C ALA A 166 17.03 -5.92 -19.33
N VAL A 167 15.75 -5.54 -19.42
CA VAL A 167 15.00 -5.61 -20.69
C VAL A 167 15.40 -4.55 -21.70
N LEU A 168 15.90 -3.41 -21.24
CA LEU A 168 16.44 -2.37 -22.13
C LEU A 168 17.83 -2.75 -22.68
N GLY A 169 18.54 -3.68 -22.04
CA GLY A 169 19.75 -4.31 -22.56
C GLY A 169 19.49 -5.53 -23.47
N GLY A 170 18.25 -6.04 -23.51
CA GLY A 170 17.85 -7.16 -24.36
C GLY A 170 16.69 -7.98 -23.78
N THR A 171 15.78 -8.45 -24.62
CA THR A 171 14.53 -9.12 -24.17
C THR A 171 14.74 -10.53 -23.62
N ALA A 172 15.82 -11.22 -24.00
CA ALA A 172 16.21 -12.52 -23.44
C ALA A 172 16.47 -12.46 -21.92
N ALA A 173 16.70 -11.26 -21.37
CA ALA A 173 16.92 -11.08 -19.94
C ALA A 173 15.64 -11.28 -19.10
N LEU A 174 14.45 -11.36 -19.71
CA LEU A 174 13.20 -11.66 -19.01
C LEU A 174 13.21 -13.04 -18.34
N ASP A 175 13.87 -14.01 -18.94
CA ASP A 175 13.94 -15.39 -18.42
C ASP A 175 14.70 -15.46 -17.09
N ALA A 176 15.54 -14.47 -16.81
CA ALA A 176 16.23 -14.35 -15.52
C ALA A 176 15.26 -14.01 -14.35
N PHE A 177 14.07 -13.49 -14.64
CA PHE A 177 13.03 -13.13 -13.67
C PHE A 177 12.00 -14.25 -13.49
N ALA A 178 12.50 -15.45 -13.19
CA ALA A 178 11.69 -16.60 -12.81
C ALA A 178 11.38 -16.63 -11.30
N LEU A 179 10.41 -17.45 -10.91
CA LEU A 179 10.12 -17.73 -9.51
C LEU A 179 11.34 -18.42 -8.88
N ARG A 180 11.80 -17.93 -7.72
CA ARG A 180 12.95 -18.48 -6.99
C ARG A 180 12.66 -18.51 -5.50
N VAL A 181 12.86 -19.67 -4.88
CA VAL A 181 12.78 -19.80 -3.42
C VAL A 181 13.80 -18.86 -2.76
N GLY A 182 13.41 -18.22 -1.65
CA GLY A 182 14.20 -17.20 -0.97
C GLY A 182 14.15 -15.79 -1.60
N ARG A 183 13.49 -15.60 -2.74
CA ARG A 183 13.25 -14.27 -3.34
C ARG A 183 11.76 -13.92 -3.24
N PRO A 184 11.36 -12.89 -2.47
CA PRO A 184 9.96 -12.56 -2.31
C PRO A 184 9.31 -12.13 -3.62
N VAL A 185 8.06 -12.56 -3.79
CA VAL A 185 7.19 -12.27 -4.93
C VAL A 185 6.14 -11.25 -4.50
N GLY A 186 5.89 -10.25 -5.35
CA GLY A 186 4.84 -9.27 -5.08
C GLY A 186 3.48 -9.94 -4.78
N PRO A 187 2.80 -9.64 -3.68
CA PRO A 187 1.58 -10.34 -3.30
C PRO A 187 0.43 -10.04 -4.27
N MET A 188 -0.36 -11.07 -4.63
CA MET A 188 -1.64 -10.86 -5.32
C MET A 188 -2.60 -10.09 -4.40
N LEU A 189 -3.26 -9.07 -4.94
CA LEU A 189 -4.18 -8.19 -4.19
C LEU A 189 -5.62 -8.42 -4.64
N ALA A 190 -6.57 -8.24 -3.71
CA ALA A 190 -7.98 -8.36 -4.00
C ALA A 190 -8.64 -7.01 -4.34
N GLN A 191 -9.60 -7.02 -5.26
CA GLN A 191 -10.59 -5.94 -5.42
C GLN A 191 -11.68 -6.04 -4.36
N THR A 192 -12.45 -4.97 -4.15
CA THR A 192 -13.62 -5.05 -3.27
C THR A 192 -14.83 -5.54 -4.09
N ALA A 193 -15.66 -6.38 -3.48
CA ALA A 193 -17.01 -6.69 -3.91
C ALA A 193 -18.01 -6.25 -2.81
N PRO A 194 -19.19 -5.70 -3.16
CA PRO A 194 -20.18 -5.29 -2.17
C PRO A 194 -20.74 -6.43 -1.32
N GLY A 195 -20.77 -7.65 -1.85
CA GLY A 195 -21.35 -8.81 -1.18
C GLY A 195 -20.91 -10.13 -1.84
N VAL A 196 -21.21 -11.26 -1.19
CA VAL A 196 -20.88 -12.59 -1.71
C VAL A 196 -21.62 -12.92 -3.01
N HIS A 197 -22.81 -12.37 -3.21
CA HIS A 197 -23.58 -12.52 -4.44
C HIS A 197 -22.94 -11.82 -5.65
N ASP A 198 -22.45 -10.59 -5.47
CA ASP A 198 -21.67 -9.88 -6.51
C ASP A 198 -20.40 -10.66 -6.85
N ALA A 199 -19.73 -11.22 -5.85
CA ALA A 199 -18.55 -12.04 -6.08
C ALA A 199 -18.85 -13.30 -6.90
N LEU A 200 -19.95 -14.01 -6.61
CA LEU A 200 -20.41 -15.16 -7.40
C LEU A 200 -20.66 -14.76 -8.86
N GLU A 201 -21.41 -13.67 -9.09
CA GLU A 201 -21.75 -13.17 -10.42
C GLU A 201 -20.49 -12.80 -11.22
N ARG A 202 -19.56 -12.08 -10.60
CA ARG A 202 -18.29 -11.66 -11.23
C ARG A 202 -17.35 -12.81 -11.55
N HIS A 203 -17.47 -13.94 -10.86
CA HIS A 203 -16.73 -15.17 -11.14
C HIS A 203 -17.48 -16.13 -12.08
N GLY A 204 -18.66 -15.76 -12.57
CA GLY A 204 -19.44 -16.62 -13.48
C GLY A 204 -20.18 -17.76 -12.77
N GLY A 205 -20.49 -17.61 -11.47
CA GLY A 205 -21.37 -18.49 -10.73
C GLY A 205 -20.69 -19.30 -9.63
N THR A 206 -19.59 -20.00 -9.90
CA THR A 206 -18.89 -20.80 -8.88
C THR A 206 -17.71 -20.04 -8.29
N THR A 207 -17.60 -20.00 -6.96
CA THR A 207 -16.56 -19.25 -6.25
C THR A 207 -16.02 -20.04 -5.06
N ILE A 208 -14.72 -19.88 -4.79
CA ILE A 208 -14.09 -20.33 -3.55
C ILE A 208 -14.11 -19.16 -2.57
N PHE A 209 -14.87 -19.26 -1.49
CA PHE A 209 -14.82 -18.32 -0.38
C PHE A 209 -13.86 -18.85 0.68
N GLU A 210 -12.95 -18.00 1.14
CA GLU A 210 -12.07 -18.26 2.28
C GLU A 210 -12.34 -17.24 3.38
N ALA A 211 -12.17 -17.64 4.63
CA ALA A 211 -12.26 -16.72 5.75
C ALA A 211 -11.22 -15.60 5.59
N LYS A 212 -11.68 -14.34 5.60
CA LYS A 212 -10.79 -13.19 5.56
C LYS A 212 -10.33 -12.86 6.97
N LEU A 213 -9.18 -13.39 7.33
CA LEU A 213 -8.65 -13.25 8.67
C LEU A 213 -8.15 -11.81 8.96
N ASP A 214 -8.23 -11.37 10.23
CA ASP A 214 -7.72 -10.07 10.72
C ASP A 214 -6.27 -10.21 11.22
N GLY A 215 -5.38 -10.60 10.29
CA GLY A 215 -3.99 -10.89 10.60
C GLY A 215 -2.99 -10.01 9.87
N ALA A 216 -1.75 -10.46 9.87
CA ALA A 216 -0.69 -9.93 9.05
C ALA A 216 -0.27 -10.96 8.01
N ARG A 217 -0.54 -10.67 6.73
CA ARG A 217 -0.06 -11.48 5.62
C ARG A 217 1.46 -11.66 5.65
N VAL A 218 1.86 -12.91 5.51
CA VAL A 218 3.24 -13.36 5.34
C VAL A 218 3.38 -14.18 4.07
N GLN A 219 4.51 -14.03 3.40
CA GLN A 219 4.94 -14.92 2.34
C GLN A 219 6.14 -15.72 2.84
N ILE A 220 6.02 -17.03 2.78
CA ILE A 220 6.92 -17.98 3.43
C ILE A 220 7.66 -18.71 2.32
N HIS A 221 8.98 -18.62 2.35
CA HIS A 221 9.87 -19.36 1.46
C HIS A 221 10.64 -20.37 2.30
N ARG A 222 10.67 -21.63 1.86
CA ARG A 222 11.49 -22.68 2.48
C ARG A 222 12.37 -23.32 1.42
N SER A 223 13.66 -23.45 1.72
CA SER A 223 14.66 -24.17 0.93
C SER A 223 15.38 -25.16 1.85
N GLY A 224 14.97 -26.42 1.86
CA GLY A 224 15.45 -27.42 2.81
C GLY A 224 15.11 -27.04 4.25
N ASP A 225 16.14 -26.71 5.05
CA ASP A 225 16.00 -26.32 6.46
C ASP A 225 16.08 -24.80 6.66
N GLU A 226 16.25 -24.03 5.59
CA GLU A 226 16.23 -22.57 5.64
C GLU A 226 14.82 -22.05 5.33
N VAL A 227 14.30 -21.20 6.21
CA VAL A 227 13.02 -20.51 6.01
C VAL A 227 13.25 -19.01 6.05
N THR A 228 12.65 -18.30 5.10
CA THR A 228 12.53 -16.84 5.12
C THR A 228 11.07 -16.44 5.08
N VAL A 229 10.72 -15.39 5.83
CA VAL A 229 9.35 -14.91 5.96
C VAL A 229 9.32 -13.43 5.63
N TYR A 230 8.48 -13.05 4.68
CA TYR A 230 8.34 -11.68 4.20
C TYR A 230 6.97 -11.12 4.51
N THR A 231 6.90 -9.84 4.87
CA THR A 231 5.61 -9.15 5.01
C THR A 231 4.95 -8.87 3.66
N ARG A 232 3.72 -8.36 3.69
CA ARG A 232 3.06 -7.76 2.52
C ARG A 232 3.92 -6.72 1.77
N SER A 233 4.77 -5.97 2.48
CA SER A 233 5.68 -4.97 1.89
C SER A 233 7.03 -5.57 1.49
N LEU A 234 7.17 -6.90 1.56
CA LEU A 234 8.36 -7.68 1.26
C LEU A 234 9.54 -7.44 2.22
N ASP A 235 9.26 -6.90 3.42
CA ASP A 235 10.26 -6.79 4.48
C ASP A 235 10.51 -8.17 5.12
N ASP A 236 11.77 -8.56 5.27
CA ASP A 236 12.16 -9.79 5.96
C ASP A 236 11.85 -9.70 7.46
N VAL A 237 10.94 -10.56 7.94
CA VAL A 237 10.50 -10.70 9.33
C VAL A 237 10.91 -12.03 9.96
N THR A 238 11.76 -12.82 9.30
CA THR A 238 12.10 -14.19 9.68
C THR A 238 12.48 -14.33 11.15
N ALA A 239 13.47 -13.55 11.61
CA ALA A 239 13.96 -13.61 12.99
C ALA A 239 12.92 -13.20 14.06
N ARG A 240 11.83 -12.53 13.66
CA ARG A 240 10.78 -12.03 14.58
C ARG A 240 9.65 -13.04 14.77
N LEU A 241 9.50 -13.99 13.85
CA LEU A 241 8.36 -14.89 13.75
C LEU A 241 8.78 -16.37 13.78
N PRO A 242 9.48 -16.83 14.83
CA PRO A 242 9.95 -18.22 14.92
C PRO A 242 8.80 -19.23 14.86
N GLU A 243 7.59 -18.89 15.31
CA GLU A 243 6.41 -19.77 15.21
C GLU A 243 6.02 -20.07 13.76
N VAL A 244 6.18 -19.10 12.86
CA VAL A 244 5.91 -19.25 11.42
C VAL A 244 7.00 -20.10 10.77
N VAL A 245 8.26 -19.92 11.19
CA VAL A 245 9.40 -20.74 10.75
C VAL A 245 9.20 -22.20 11.16
N ASP A 246 8.89 -22.44 12.44
CA ASP A 246 8.65 -23.79 12.98
C ASP A 246 7.51 -24.49 12.22
N ALA A 247 6.40 -23.78 11.97
CA ALA A 247 5.27 -24.32 11.21
C ALA A 247 5.64 -24.66 9.76
N ALA A 248 6.45 -23.84 9.09
CA ALA A 248 6.89 -24.10 7.73
C ALA A 248 7.87 -25.28 7.63
N LEU A 249 8.76 -25.44 8.61
CA LEU A 249 9.71 -26.57 8.70
C LEU A 249 9.02 -27.90 8.99
N ALA A 250 7.89 -27.88 9.69
CA ALA A 250 7.10 -29.07 9.99
C ALA A 250 6.35 -29.64 8.76
N LEU A 251 6.21 -28.88 7.68
CA LEU A 251 5.53 -29.34 6.46
C LEU A 251 6.36 -30.42 5.74
N PRO A 252 5.74 -31.44 5.13
CA PRO A 252 6.42 -32.51 4.41
C PRO A 252 6.83 -32.09 2.99
N VAL A 253 7.69 -31.06 2.89
CA VAL A 253 8.16 -30.44 1.64
C VAL A 253 9.60 -29.96 1.84
N ARG A 254 10.43 -29.93 0.79
CA ARG A 254 11.77 -29.33 0.88
C ARG A 254 11.78 -27.90 0.37
N ASP A 255 11.16 -27.66 -0.77
CA ASP A 255 11.10 -26.33 -1.40
C ASP A 255 9.67 -25.82 -1.47
N LEU A 256 9.41 -24.66 -0.86
CA LEU A 256 8.08 -24.08 -0.75
C LEU A 256 8.11 -22.58 -0.98
N ILE A 257 7.10 -22.08 -1.68
CA ILE A 257 6.68 -20.68 -1.60
C ILE A 257 5.18 -20.69 -1.32
N ALA A 258 4.77 -20.17 -0.17
CA ALA A 258 3.37 -20.14 0.25
C ALA A 258 2.98 -18.78 0.82
N ASP A 259 1.72 -18.41 0.61
CA ASP A 259 1.12 -17.27 1.28
C ASP A 259 0.31 -17.75 2.49
N GLY A 260 0.44 -17.03 3.60
CA GLY A 260 -0.33 -17.26 4.80
C GLY A 260 -0.64 -15.98 5.56
N GLU A 261 -1.49 -16.10 6.57
CA GLU A 261 -1.82 -15.03 7.49
C GLU A 261 -1.34 -15.40 8.90
N ALA A 262 -0.47 -14.56 9.48
CA ALA A 262 -0.03 -14.71 10.86
C ALA A 262 -0.98 -13.95 11.80
N ILE A 263 -1.43 -14.59 12.88
CA ILE A 263 -2.49 -14.08 13.77
C ILE A 263 -2.19 -14.42 15.21
N ALA A 264 -2.36 -13.45 16.11
CA ALA A 264 -2.46 -13.71 17.54
C ALA A 264 -3.90 -14.17 17.87
N LEU A 265 -4.04 -15.37 18.41
CA LEU A 265 -5.34 -15.93 18.81
C LEU A 265 -5.54 -15.84 20.32
N ARG A 266 -6.78 -15.68 20.73
CA ARG A 266 -7.22 -15.84 22.13
C ARG A 266 -7.30 -17.33 22.48
N PRO A 267 -7.41 -17.70 23.77
CA PRO A 267 -7.57 -19.10 24.18
C PRO A 267 -8.79 -19.83 23.59
N ASP A 268 -9.81 -19.08 23.15
CA ASP A 268 -11.01 -19.61 22.48
C ASP A 268 -10.87 -19.71 20.95
N ASN A 269 -9.64 -19.54 20.42
CA ASN A 269 -9.30 -19.48 19.00
C ASN A 269 -9.89 -18.30 18.21
N SER A 270 -10.56 -17.35 18.85
CA SER A 270 -10.95 -16.10 18.20
C SER A 270 -9.72 -15.19 17.99
N PRO A 271 -9.68 -14.38 16.92
CA PRO A 271 -8.55 -13.48 16.69
C PRO A 271 -8.49 -12.36 17.74
N HIS A 272 -7.29 -12.04 18.23
CA HIS A 272 -7.04 -10.74 18.84
C HIS A 272 -7.19 -9.63 17.79
N ARG A 273 -7.35 -8.39 18.25
CA ARG A 273 -7.35 -7.19 17.39
C ARG A 273 -6.04 -7.11 16.60
N PHE A 274 -6.10 -6.69 15.33
CA PHE A 274 -4.92 -6.53 14.48
C PHE A 274 -3.70 -5.87 15.13
N GLN A 275 -3.86 -4.84 15.97
CA GLN A 275 -2.73 -4.16 16.61
C GLN A 275 -1.90 -5.08 17.50
N VAL A 276 -2.54 -6.09 18.11
CA VAL A 276 -1.87 -7.12 18.91
C VAL A 276 -0.96 -7.92 17.98
N THR A 277 -1.49 -8.50 16.91
CA THR A 277 -0.69 -9.18 15.87
C THR A 277 0.43 -8.29 15.31
N ALA A 278 0.12 -7.04 14.95
CA ALA A 278 1.07 -6.11 14.33
C ALA A 278 2.25 -5.74 15.26
N SER A 279 2.08 -5.80 16.58
CA SER A 279 3.16 -5.51 17.54
C SER A 279 4.33 -6.48 17.38
N ARG A 280 4.06 -7.74 17.01
CA ARG A 280 5.06 -8.80 16.76
C ARG A 280 5.92 -8.53 15.52
N PHE A 281 5.42 -7.73 14.59
CA PHE A 281 6.14 -7.32 13.38
C PHE A 281 7.01 -6.08 13.61
N GLY A 282 6.91 -5.42 14.77
CA GLY A 282 7.79 -4.30 15.13
C GLY A 282 9.25 -4.72 15.39
N ARG A 283 10.12 -3.76 15.72
CA ARG A 283 11.45 -4.05 16.25
C ARG A 283 11.31 -4.53 17.71
N SER A 284 11.28 -5.85 17.93
CA SER A 284 11.38 -6.43 19.28
C SER A 284 12.84 -6.68 19.63
N VAL A 285 13.26 -6.32 20.84
CA VAL A 285 14.59 -6.61 21.37
C VAL A 285 14.63 -8.01 22.03
N ASP A 286 13.46 -8.54 22.41
CA ASP A 286 13.30 -9.87 23.01
C ASP A 286 12.18 -10.65 22.28
N VAL A 287 12.58 -11.50 21.34
CA VAL A 287 11.66 -12.33 20.54
C VAL A 287 11.11 -13.50 21.37
N ALA A 288 11.91 -14.04 22.30
CA ALA A 288 11.53 -15.19 23.11
C ALA A 288 10.40 -14.83 24.09
N ALA A 289 10.53 -13.70 24.78
CA ALA A 289 9.47 -13.19 25.65
C ALA A 289 8.19 -12.85 24.85
N ALA A 290 8.34 -12.25 23.66
CA ALA A 290 7.21 -11.94 22.78
C ALA A 290 6.46 -13.20 22.30
N ARG A 291 7.20 -14.28 21.96
CA ARG A 291 6.62 -15.59 21.63
C ARG A 291 5.86 -16.19 22.81
N ALA A 292 6.42 -16.16 24.01
CA ALA A 292 5.79 -16.74 25.19
C ALA A 292 4.52 -16.00 25.61
N THR A 293 4.52 -14.67 25.51
CA THR A 293 3.40 -13.82 25.94
C THR A 293 2.30 -13.70 24.88
N GLN A 294 2.66 -13.76 23.60
CA GLN A 294 1.75 -13.49 22.52
C GLN A 294 2.08 -14.35 21.29
N PRO A 295 1.92 -15.68 21.36
CA PRO A 295 2.26 -16.58 20.27
C PRO A 295 1.44 -16.27 19.02
N LEU A 296 2.07 -16.33 17.86
CA LEU A 296 1.36 -16.26 16.58
C LEU A 296 1.05 -17.65 16.05
N SER A 297 -0.15 -17.81 15.51
CA SER A 297 -0.54 -18.91 14.63
C SER A 297 -0.41 -18.48 13.17
N VAL A 298 -0.18 -19.42 12.27
CA VAL A 298 -0.14 -19.16 10.82
C VAL A 298 -1.20 -20.00 10.11
N PHE A 299 -1.96 -19.35 9.23
CA PHE A 299 -2.97 -19.97 8.40
C PHE A 299 -2.62 -19.77 6.93
N PHE A 300 -2.27 -20.85 6.25
CA PHE A 300 -1.93 -20.82 4.83
C PHE A 300 -3.18 -20.74 3.96
N PHE A 301 -3.09 -19.97 2.88
CA PHE A 301 -4.21 -19.75 1.95
C PHE A 301 -3.82 -19.83 0.48
N ASP A 302 -2.54 -19.89 0.12
CA ASP A 302 -2.11 -20.15 -1.26
C ASP A 302 -0.70 -20.75 -1.31
N ILE A 303 -0.34 -21.37 -2.42
CA ILE A 303 0.97 -21.98 -2.68
C ILE A 303 1.41 -21.66 -4.10
N LEU A 304 2.62 -21.13 -4.25
CA LEU A 304 3.18 -20.67 -5.52
C LEU A 304 4.25 -21.60 -6.06
N HIS A 305 4.90 -22.38 -5.19
CA HIS A 305 5.93 -23.34 -5.55
C HIS A 305 5.93 -24.52 -4.57
N ARG A 306 6.17 -25.73 -5.09
CA ARG A 306 6.37 -26.97 -4.32
C ARG A 306 7.39 -27.85 -5.02
N ASP A 307 8.50 -28.17 -4.34
CA ASP A 307 9.51 -29.16 -4.76
C ASP A 307 9.83 -29.15 -6.27
N GLY A 308 10.29 -28.01 -6.79
CA GLY A 308 10.66 -27.85 -8.20
C GLY A 308 9.48 -27.58 -9.15
N THR A 309 8.24 -27.59 -8.67
CA THR A 309 7.04 -27.29 -9.46
C THR A 309 6.52 -25.90 -9.14
N ASP A 310 6.58 -25.00 -10.13
CA ASP A 310 5.95 -23.68 -10.06
C ASP A 310 4.45 -23.80 -10.31
N LEU A 311 3.66 -23.25 -9.38
CA LEU A 311 2.19 -23.30 -9.39
C LEU A 311 1.56 -21.93 -9.67
N LEU A 312 2.38 -20.89 -9.88
CA LEU A 312 1.93 -19.51 -10.09
C LEU A 312 0.87 -19.39 -11.21
N ASP A 313 1.07 -20.10 -12.31
CA ASP A 313 0.19 -20.07 -13.48
C ASP A 313 -0.94 -21.11 -13.41
N ALA A 314 -0.92 -22.00 -12.42
CA ALA A 314 -1.96 -23.01 -12.23
C ALA A 314 -3.26 -22.37 -11.69
N PRO A 315 -4.44 -22.90 -12.04
CA PRO A 315 -5.73 -22.52 -11.47
C PRO A 315 -5.73 -22.53 -9.94
N THR A 316 -6.51 -21.64 -9.32
CA THR A 316 -6.65 -21.58 -7.85
C THR A 316 -7.03 -22.93 -7.25
N THR A 317 -7.87 -23.72 -7.92
CA THR A 317 -8.24 -25.08 -7.47
C THR A 317 -7.06 -26.03 -7.37
N GLU A 318 -6.13 -25.98 -8.33
CA GLU A 318 -4.93 -26.83 -8.34
C GLU A 318 -3.95 -26.39 -7.25
N ARG A 319 -3.75 -25.07 -7.09
CA ARG A 319 -2.91 -24.53 -6.00
C ARG A 319 -3.46 -24.94 -4.64
N LEU A 320 -4.77 -24.79 -4.41
CA LEU A 320 -5.38 -25.18 -3.15
C LEU A 320 -5.34 -26.69 -2.90
N ALA A 321 -5.46 -27.53 -3.93
CA ALA A 321 -5.28 -28.97 -3.78
C ALA A 321 -3.82 -29.32 -3.40
N ALA A 322 -2.84 -28.64 -4.01
CA ALA A 322 -1.43 -28.80 -3.65
C ALA A 322 -1.14 -28.35 -2.21
N LEU A 323 -1.77 -27.25 -1.77
CA LEU A 323 -1.71 -26.76 -0.39
C LEU A 323 -2.31 -27.79 0.59
N ASP A 324 -3.48 -28.33 0.26
CA ASP A 324 -4.21 -29.30 1.09
C ASP A 324 -3.50 -30.64 1.25
N ALA A 325 -2.71 -31.04 0.27
CA ALA A 325 -1.88 -32.22 0.36
C ALA A 325 -0.70 -32.06 1.35
N LEU A 326 -0.36 -30.82 1.72
CA LEU A 326 0.83 -30.50 2.52
C LEU A 326 0.51 -29.96 3.91
N VAL A 327 -0.39 -28.98 4.00
CA VAL A 327 -0.65 -28.20 5.22
C VAL A 327 -1.70 -28.90 6.06
N PRO A 328 -1.55 -29.11 7.38
CA PRO A 328 -2.60 -29.70 8.21
C PRO A 328 -3.88 -28.83 8.25
N PRO A 329 -5.10 -29.41 8.38
CA PRO A 329 -6.35 -28.63 8.42
C PRO A 329 -6.35 -27.47 9.42
N ALA A 330 -5.75 -27.66 10.61
CA ALA A 330 -5.68 -26.63 11.66
C ALA A 330 -4.83 -25.39 11.30
N GLN A 331 -4.05 -25.45 10.21
CA GLN A 331 -3.22 -24.35 9.70
C GLN A 331 -3.72 -23.86 8.33
N ARG A 332 -4.92 -24.25 7.90
CA ARG A 332 -5.53 -23.74 6.65
C ARG A 332 -6.55 -22.68 7.00
N VAL A 333 -6.74 -21.73 6.10
CA VAL A 333 -7.94 -20.90 6.16
C VAL A 333 -9.18 -21.75 5.89
N ASP A 334 -10.25 -21.49 6.63
CA ASP A 334 -11.55 -22.11 6.35
C ASP A 334 -12.00 -21.71 4.95
N ARG A 335 -12.57 -22.67 4.21
CA ARG A 335 -12.99 -22.47 2.82
C ARG A 335 -14.33 -23.11 2.50
N LEU A 336 -15.04 -22.50 1.54
CA LEU A 336 -16.24 -23.01 0.92
C LEU A 336 -16.18 -22.80 -0.59
N LEU A 337 -16.18 -23.89 -1.38
CA LEU A 337 -16.42 -23.84 -2.83
C LEU A 337 -17.92 -24.01 -3.07
N THR A 338 -18.57 -22.99 -3.63
CA THR A 338 -20.02 -23.04 -3.87
C THR A 338 -20.44 -22.18 -5.04
N SER A 339 -21.57 -22.55 -5.64
CA SER A 339 -22.39 -21.70 -6.51
C SER A 339 -23.70 -21.28 -5.85
N ASP A 340 -24.00 -21.82 -4.66
CA ASP A 340 -25.20 -21.50 -3.90
C ASP A 340 -25.05 -20.19 -3.13
N ARG A 341 -25.99 -19.29 -3.39
CA ARG A 341 -26.09 -17.98 -2.75
C ARG A 341 -26.33 -18.11 -1.25
N ALA A 342 -27.18 -19.03 -0.80
CA ALA A 342 -27.50 -19.19 0.61
C ALA A 342 -26.30 -19.70 1.40
N ALA A 343 -25.61 -20.73 0.89
CA ALA A 343 -24.37 -21.23 1.48
C ALA A 343 -23.27 -20.14 1.56
N ALA A 344 -23.12 -19.31 0.52
CA ALA A 344 -22.14 -18.22 0.52
C ALA A 344 -22.45 -17.16 1.60
N THR A 345 -23.73 -16.81 1.79
CA THR A 345 -24.16 -15.91 2.86
C THR A 345 -23.92 -16.51 4.24
N GLY A 346 -24.31 -17.77 4.46
CA GLY A 346 -24.09 -18.46 5.74
C GLY A 346 -22.60 -18.56 6.10
N PHE A 347 -21.72 -18.76 5.12
CA PHE A 347 -20.27 -18.77 5.34
C PHE A 347 -19.73 -17.38 5.74
N LEU A 348 -20.21 -16.30 5.12
CA LEU A 348 -19.87 -14.94 5.53
C LEU A 348 -20.31 -14.66 6.97
N GLU A 349 -21.56 -15.00 7.32
CA GLU A 349 -22.12 -14.80 8.66
C GLU A 349 -21.33 -15.59 9.72
N ALA A 350 -21.04 -16.87 9.47
CA ALA A 350 -20.22 -17.68 10.36
C ALA A 350 -18.81 -17.12 10.54
N THR A 351 -18.19 -16.64 9.45
CA THR A 351 -16.86 -16.02 9.49
C THR A 351 -16.83 -14.73 10.32
N LEU A 352 -17.87 -13.90 10.19
CA LEU A 352 -18.01 -12.68 11.00
C LEU A 352 -18.29 -13.00 12.47
N ALA A 353 -19.12 -14.01 12.75
CA ALA A 353 -19.41 -14.48 14.11
C ALA A 353 -18.16 -15.03 14.81
N ALA A 354 -17.22 -15.63 14.06
CA ALA A 354 -15.91 -16.04 14.56
C ALA A 354 -14.94 -14.87 14.82
N GLY A 355 -15.34 -13.63 14.50
CA GLY A 355 -14.56 -12.41 14.75
C GLY A 355 -13.58 -12.05 13.64
N HIS A 356 -13.67 -12.67 12.46
CA HIS A 356 -12.84 -12.33 11.29
C HIS A 356 -13.45 -11.17 10.48
N GLU A 357 -12.70 -10.63 9.51
CA GLU A 357 -13.08 -9.37 8.84
C GLU A 357 -14.16 -9.54 7.75
N GLY A 358 -14.46 -10.77 7.32
CA GLY A 358 -15.33 -11.08 6.18
C GLY A 358 -14.79 -12.27 5.39
N VAL A 359 -14.94 -12.27 4.06
CA VAL A 359 -14.46 -13.38 3.20
C VAL A 359 -13.62 -12.89 2.02
N LEU A 360 -12.68 -13.71 1.59
CA LEU A 360 -12.01 -13.60 0.29
C LEU A 360 -12.68 -14.57 -0.68
N ALA A 361 -13.30 -14.03 -1.72
CA ALA A 361 -13.77 -14.80 -2.85
C ALA A 361 -12.64 -14.93 -3.89
N LYS A 362 -12.33 -16.16 -4.30
CA LYS A 362 -11.36 -16.48 -5.34
C LYS A 362 -12.05 -17.18 -6.51
N ALA A 363 -11.74 -16.75 -7.72
CA ALA A 363 -12.16 -17.39 -8.95
C ALA A 363 -11.44 -18.75 -9.10
N PRO A 364 -12.17 -19.87 -9.25
CA PRO A 364 -11.58 -21.22 -9.28
C PRO A 364 -10.49 -21.39 -10.35
N GLY A 365 -10.75 -20.88 -11.56
CA GLY A 365 -9.86 -20.99 -12.72
C GLY A 365 -8.76 -19.94 -12.80
N ALA A 366 -8.69 -18.97 -11.88
CA ALA A 366 -7.73 -17.87 -11.99
C ALA A 366 -6.32 -18.30 -11.57
N PRO A 367 -5.27 -17.91 -12.32
CA PRO A 367 -3.89 -18.05 -11.88
C PRO A 367 -3.56 -17.03 -10.78
N TYR A 368 -2.38 -17.16 -10.18
CA TYR A 368 -1.89 -16.18 -9.22
C TYR A 368 -1.32 -14.96 -9.93
N HIS A 369 -2.01 -13.82 -9.81
CA HIS A 369 -1.54 -12.55 -10.37
C HIS A 369 -0.74 -11.77 -9.34
N ALA A 370 0.53 -12.14 -9.18
CA ALA A 370 1.49 -11.47 -8.31
C ALA A 370 1.45 -9.94 -8.50
N GLY A 371 1.57 -9.16 -7.42
CA GLY A 371 1.61 -7.69 -7.42
C GLY A 371 0.40 -6.95 -8.04
N ARG A 372 -0.63 -7.67 -8.51
CA ARG A 372 -1.78 -7.10 -9.21
C ARG A 372 -3.03 -7.15 -8.37
N ARG A 373 -3.90 -6.18 -8.61
CA ARG A 373 -5.27 -6.15 -8.11
C ARG A 373 -6.25 -6.57 -9.22
N GLY A 374 -6.36 -7.87 -9.44
CA GLY A 374 -7.25 -8.46 -10.45
C GLY A 374 -8.64 -8.77 -9.91
N ALA A 375 -9.58 -9.09 -10.80
CA ALA A 375 -10.92 -9.56 -10.43
C ALA A 375 -10.93 -11.01 -9.93
N GLY A 376 -9.84 -11.76 -10.10
CA GLY A 376 -9.74 -13.14 -9.64
C GLY A 376 -9.83 -13.30 -8.13
N TRP A 377 -9.45 -12.26 -7.35
CA TRP A 377 -9.66 -12.21 -5.90
C TRP A 377 -10.51 -10.99 -5.53
N LEU A 378 -11.59 -11.22 -4.80
CA LEU A 378 -12.52 -10.22 -4.32
C LEU A 378 -12.64 -10.32 -2.80
N LYS A 379 -12.38 -9.22 -2.09
CA LYS A 379 -12.67 -9.14 -0.66
C LYS A 379 -14.11 -8.66 -0.48
N VAL A 380 -14.86 -9.38 0.33
CA VAL A 380 -16.20 -9.01 0.78
C VAL A 380 -16.10 -8.78 2.29
N LYS A 381 -16.41 -7.55 2.70
CA LYS A 381 -16.46 -7.16 4.10
C LYS A 381 -17.75 -6.36 4.35
N PRO A 382 -18.31 -6.42 5.56
CA PRO A 382 -19.32 -5.45 5.97
C PRO A 382 -18.79 -4.04 5.74
N VAL A 383 -19.62 -3.19 5.16
CA VAL A 383 -19.35 -1.76 5.09
C VAL A 383 -20.16 -1.11 6.20
N HIS A 384 -19.49 -0.65 7.23
CA HIS A 384 -20.15 0.16 8.25
C HIS A 384 -20.25 1.59 7.73
N THR A 385 -21.44 2.17 7.79
CA THR A 385 -21.67 3.57 7.45
C THR A 385 -22.09 4.33 8.69
N LEU A 386 -21.58 5.55 8.82
CA LEU A 386 -22.05 6.52 9.79
C LEU A 386 -22.42 7.81 9.07
N ASP A 387 -23.48 8.46 9.50
CA ASP A 387 -23.84 9.81 9.11
C ASP A 387 -23.26 10.79 10.14
N LEU A 388 -22.27 11.58 9.75
CA LEU A 388 -21.53 12.46 10.65
C LEU A 388 -21.61 13.92 10.19
N VAL A 389 -21.35 14.85 11.09
CA VAL A 389 -21.38 16.29 10.80
C VAL A 389 -19.99 16.80 10.45
N VAL A 390 -19.90 17.66 9.43
CA VAL A 390 -18.64 18.34 9.09
C VAL A 390 -18.43 19.54 10.02
N LEU A 391 -17.35 19.52 10.81
CA LEU A 391 -17.03 20.54 11.81
C LEU A 391 -16.02 21.58 11.30
N ALA A 392 -15.13 21.15 10.42
CA ALA A 392 -14.08 21.97 9.81
C ALA A 392 -13.54 21.27 8.57
N VAL A 393 -12.85 22.02 7.71
CA VAL A 393 -12.26 21.50 6.49
C VAL A 393 -10.88 22.11 6.26
N GLU A 394 -9.92 21.28 5.85
CA GLU A 394 -8.56 21.74 5.56
C GLU A 394 -8.38 22.04 4.07
N TRP A 395 -7.70 23.15 3.76
CA TRP A 395 -7.19 23.42 2.42
C TRP A 395 -6.28 22.28 1.95
N GLY A 396 -6.51 21.83 0.73
CA GLY A 396 -5.75 20.76 0.10
C GLY A 396 -4.35 21.19 -0.29
N SER A 397 -3.48 20.20 -0.42
CA SER A 397 -2.11 20.37 -0.92
C SER A 397 -1.94 19.65 -2.27
N GLY A 398 -0.82 19.90 -2.96
CA GLY A 398 -0.52 19.25 -4.24
C GLY A 398 -1.59 19.54 -5.30
N ARG A 399 -2.15 18.48 -5.90
CA ARG A 399 -3.21 18.59 -6.93
C ARG A 399 -4.52 19.21 -6.43
N ARG A 400 -4.73 19.28 -5.11
CA ARG A 400 -5.93 19.84 -4.46
C ARG A 400 -5.67 21.23 -3.88
N ARG A 401 -4.52 21.84 -4.18
CA ARG A 401 -4.23 23.22 -3.76
C ARG A 401 -5.32 24.15 -4.29
N GLY A 402 -5.85 25.00 -3.42
CA GLY A 402 -6.99 25.87 -3.73
C GLY A 402 -8.37 25.20 -3.63
N LYS A 403 -8.44 23.98 -3.07
CA LYS A 403 -9.70 23.28 -2.76
C LYS A 403 -9.77 22.94 -1.27
N LEU A 404 -10.92 23.12 -0.63
CA LEU A 404 -11.17 22.55 0.69
C LEU A 404 -11.36 21.05 0.50
N SER A 405 -10.60 20.19 1.20
CA SER A 405 -10.48 18.78 0.80
C SER A 405 -10.45 17.73 1.91
N ASN A 406 -10.05 18.08 3.13
CA ASN A 406 -9.96 17.13 4.24
C ASN A 406 -10.94 17.55 5.34
N ILE A 407 -12.07 16.85 5.44
CA ILE A 407 -13.16 17.20 6.34
C ILE A 407 -12.94 16.61 7.74
N HIS A 408 -13.29 17.36 8.76
CA HIS A 408 -13.28 16.98 10.18
C HIS A 408 -14.68 16.48 10.54
N LEU A 409 -14.77 15.23 11.02
CA LEU A 409 -16.03 14.53 11.23
C LEU A 409 -16.41 14.52 12.71
N GLY A 410 -17.65 14.95 13.01
CA GLY A 410 -18.23 15.00 14.33
C GLY A 410 -19.41 14.05 14.48
N ALA A 411 -19.44 13.29 15.58
CA ALA A 411 -20.59 12.52 16.01
C ALA A 411 -21.37 13.32 17.06
N ARG A 412 -22.70 13.18 17.11
CA ARG A 412 -23.52 13.92 18.09
C ARG A 412 -23.29 13.35 19.50
N ASP A 413 -23.08 14.22 20.46
CA ASP A 413 -23.16 13.86 21.88
C ASP A 413 -24.64 13.88 22.31
N PRO A 414 -25.23 12.75 22.73
CA PRO A 414 -26.62 12.72 23.14
C PRO A 414 -26.88 13.51 24.44
N ALA A 415 -25.87 13.74 25.28
CA ALA A 415 -26.02 14.43 26.55
C ALA A 415 -26.02 15.97 26.39
N THR A 416 -25.17 16.50 25.50
CA THR A 416 -24.99 17.95 25.32
C THR A 416 -25.62 18.48 24.04
N GLY A 417 -25.87 17.60 23.06
CA GLY A 417 -26.26 17.99 21.70
C GLY A 417 -25.10 18.56 20.86
N GLU A 418 -23.90 18.69 21.43
CA GLU A 418 -22.70 19.13 20.70
C GLU A 418 -22.13 18.02 19.82
N PHE A 419 -21.10 18.34 19.04
CA PHE A 419 -20.46 17.38 18.14
C PHE A 419 -19.04 17.03 18.59
N VAL A 420 -18.82 15.76 18.89
CA VAL A 420 -17.53 15.20 19.28
C VAL A 420 -16.76 14.79 18.05
N MET A 421 -15.59 15.40 17.81
CA MET A 421 -14.74 15.04 16.68
C MET A 421 -14.24 13.59 16.82
N VAL A 422 -14.47 12.77 15.79
CA VAL A 422 -14.11 11.34 15.75
C VAL A 422 -13.13 10.99 14.63
N GLY A 423 -12.74 11.96 13.80
CA GLY A 423 -11.75 11.72 12.76
C GLY A 423 -11.70 12.79 11.69
N LYS A 424 -10.86 12.54 10.68
CA LYS A 424 -10.84 13.33 9.45
C LYS A 424 -10.65 12.45 8.23
N THR A 425 -11.20 12.85 7.09
CA THR A 425 -11.00 12.14 5.82
C THR A 425 -11.00 13.06 4.61
N PHE A 426 -10.28 12.62 3.57
CA PHE A 426 -10.21 13.24 2.25
C PHE A 426 -10.47 12.20 1.13
N LYS A 427 -10.87 10.98 1.50
CA LYS A 427 -11.06 9.83 0.60
C LYS A 427 -12.52 9.76 0.14
N GLY A 428 -12.74 9.27 -1.08
CA GLY A 428 -14.08 9.04 -1.63
C GLY A 428 -14.65 10.21 -2.42
N MET A 429 -13.94 11.33 -2.46
CA MET A 429 -14.40 12.55 -3.15
C MET A 429 -13.93 12.56 -4.61
N THR A 430 -14.85 12.83 -5.53
CA THR A 430 -14.57 13.14 -6.94
C THR A 430 -14.12 14.60 -7.07
N ASP A 431 -13.50 14.96 -8.20
CA ASP A 431 -13.09 16.36 -8.42
C ASP A 431 -14.32 17.31 -8.41
N ALA A 432 -15.46 16.88 -8.97
CA ALA A 432 -16.73 17.62 -8.89
C ALA A 432 -17.22 17.81 -7.44
N MET A 433 -17.08 16.79 -6.59
CA MET A 433 -17.43 16.89 -5.17
C MET A 433 -16.49 17.86 -4.43
N LEU A 434 -15.19 17.86 -4.76
CA LEU A 434 -14.22 18.82 -4.19
C LEU A 434 -14.54 20.26 -4.60
N ASP A 435 -14.98 20.48 -5.82
CA ASP A 435 -15.38 21.80 -6.32
C ASP A 435 -16.63 22.30 -5.59
N TRP A 436 -17.67 21.47 -5.52
CA TRP A 436 -18.90 21.78 -4.78
C TRP A 436 -18.62 22.07 -3.31
N GLN A 437 -17.86 21.20 -2.63
CA GLN A 437 -17.62 21.36 -1.19
C GLN A 437 -16.78 22.61 -0.90
N THR A 438 -15.90 23.02 -1.82
CA THR A 438 -15.10 24.24 -1.64
C THR A 438 -16.01 25.45 -1.57
N VAL A 439 -16.99 25.55 -2.47
CA VAL A 439 -18.00 26.62 -2.43
C VAL A 439 -18.83 26.52 -1.14
N ARG A 440 -19.43 25.35 -0.89
CA ARG A 440 -20.33 25.13 0.26
C ARG A 440 -19.67 25.43 1.60
N PHE A 441 -18.44 24.97 1.82
CA PHE A 441 -17.76 25.17 3.09
C PHE A 441 -17.19 26.58 3.27
N THR A 442 -16.97 27.32 2.19
CA THR A 442 -16.72 28.77 2.28
C THR A 442 -17.97 29.51 2.76
N GLU A 443 -19.17 29.15 2.29
CA GLU A 443 -20.45 29.74 2.78
C GLU A 443 -20.74 29.41 4.25
N LEU A 444 -20.36 28.21 4.67
CA LEU A 444 -20.51 27.74 6.05
C LEU A 444 -19.39 28.21 6.98
N ALA A 445 -18.34 28.87 6.46
CA ALA A 445 -17.19 29.25 7.26
C ALA A 445 -17.57 30.11 8.46
N VAL A 446 -16.96 29.83 9.60
CA VAL A 446 -17.07 30.63 10.83
C VAL A 446 -15.75 31.38 10.98
N GLY A 447 -15.76 32.67 10.64
CA GLY A 447 -14.57 33.52 10.63
C GLY A 447 -13.85 33.52 9.27
N GLY A 448 -12.55 33.84 9.30
CA GLY A 448 -11.72 33.90 8.10
C GLY A 448 -11.37 32.53 7.52
N THR A 449 -11.07 32.49 6.21
CA THR A 449 -10.68 31.26 5.50
C THR A 449 -9.19 31.19 5.19
N ASP A 450 -8.40 32.17 5.67
CA ASP A 450 -6.97 32.30 5.38
C ASP A 450 -6.11 31.26 6.11
N GLY A 451 -6.64 30.68 7.19
CA GLY A 451 -5.99 29.60 7.93
C GLY A 451 -6.05 28.27 7.19
N HIS A 452 -5.09 27.38 7.45
CA HIS A 452 -5.08 26.03 6.85
C HIS A 452 -6.39 25.25 7.16
N VAL A 453 -6.91 25.39 8.37
CA VAL A 453 -8.16 24.77 8.83
C VAL A 453 -9.24 25.83 8.82
N VAL A 454 -10.30 25.61 8.03
CA VAL A 454 -11.50 26.45 8.00
C VAL A 454 -12.56 25.80 8.88
N ARG A 455 -12.92 26.44 9.99
CA ARG A 455 -14.05 25.98 10.82
C ARG A 455 -15.35 26.31 10.10
N VAL A 456 -16.32 25.41 10.15
CA VAL A 456 -17.63 25.60 9.50
C VAL A 456 -18.74 25.47 10.53
N ARG A 457 -19.89 26.11 10.25
CA ARG A 457 -21.11 25.86 11.02
C ARG A 457 -21.46 24.37 10.86
N PRO A 458 -21.81 23.66 11.93
CA PRO A 458 -22.03 22.21 11.91
C PRO A 458 -23.40 21.88 11.30
N GLU A 459 -23.57 22.20 10.02
CA GLU A 459 -24.83 22.06 9.27
C GLU A 459 -24.78 20.90 8.28
N GLN A 460 -23.61 20.62 7.70
CA GLN A 460 -23.49 19.64 6.64
C GLN A 460 -23.31 18.23 7.21
N VAL A 461 -24.27 17.35 6.93
CA VAL A 461 -24.17 15.91 7.22
C VAL A 461 -23.54 15.18 6.03
N VAL A 462 -22.69 14.20 6.33
CA VAL A 462 -21.99 13.37 5.35
C VAL A 462 -22.05 11.90 5.76
N GLU A 463 -22.41 11.05 4.81
CA GLU A 463 -22.37 9.61 4.99
C GLU A 463 -20.95 9.10 4.70
N VAL A 464 -20.35 8.45 5.69
CA VAL A 464 -18.99 7.91 5.60
C VAL A 464 -18.99 6.40 5.80
N ALA A 465 -18.38 5.70 4.85
CA ALA A 465 -18.02 4.30 5.02
C ALA A 465 -16.73 4.18 5.83
N LEU A 466 -16.66 3.22 6.74
CA LEU A 466 -15.47 2.91 7.54
C LEU A 466 -15.23 1.40 7.63
N ASP A 467 -13.97 1.02 7.81
CA ASP A 467 -13.59 -0.37 8.08
C ASP A 467 -13.79 -0.74 9.55
N GLY A 468 -13.92 0.24 10.45
CA GLY A 468 -14.11 0.05 11.89
C GLY A 468 -13.63 1.24 12.72
N VAL A 469 -13.60 1.06 14.04
CA VAL A 469 -13.20 2.11 15.01
C VAL A 469 -12.00 1.63 15.83
N GLN A 470 -11.15 2.56 16.29
CA GLN A 470 -10.03 2.27 17.19
C GLN A 470 -9.97 3.25 18.35
N LYS A 471 -9.41 2.82 19.48
CA LYS A 471 -9.10 3.70 20.61
C LYS A 471 -8.08 4.77 20.19
N SER A 472 -8.28 6.00 20.62
CA SER A 472 -7.40 7.13 20.30
C SER A 472 -7.42 8.17 21.41
N SER A 473 -6.24 8.54 21.92
CA SER A 473 -6.07 9.68 22.83
C SER A 473 -6.09 11.03 22.12
N ARG A 474 -6.02 11.05 20.78
CA ARG A 474 -5.96 12.27 19.96
C ARG A 474 -7.32 12.97 19.85
N TYR A 475 -8.41 12.23 19.96
CA TYR A 475 -9.76 12.73 19.75
C TYR A 475 -10.55 12.74 21.06
N PRO A 476 -11.35 13.78 21.33
CA PRO A 476 -12.08 13.91 22.60
C PRO A 476 -13.00 12.72 22.91
N GLY A 477 -13.55 12.07 21.88
CA GLY A 477 -14.41 10.89 22.03
C GLY A 477 -13.69 9.62 22.50
N GLY A 478 -12.36 9.63 22.61
CA GLY A 478 -11.54 8.47 22.97
C GLY A 478 -11.38 7.44 21.84
N VAL A 479 -11.93 7.75 20.65
CA VAL A 479 -11.99 6.86 19.48
C VAL A 479 -11.62 7.60 18.19
N ALA A 480 -11.21 6.86 17.17
CA ALA A 480 -10.94 7.35 15.83
C ALA A 480 -11.52 6.40 14.77
N LEU A 481 -12.09 6.96 13.70
CA LEU A 481 -12.54 6.18 12.55
C LEU A 481 -11.35 5.59 11.76
N ARG A 482 -11.43 4.31 11.37
CA ARG A 482 -10.44 3.64 10.50
C ARG A 482 -10.90 3.63 9.06
N PHE A 483 -10.02 4.07 8.17
CA PHE A 483 -10.23 4.07 6.70
C PHE A 483 -11.52 4.78 6.23
N ALA A 484 -11.99 5.77 6.99
CA ALA A 484 -13.17 6.56 6.64
C ALA A 484 -13.11 7.09 5.19
N ARG A 485 -14.20 6.95 4.46
CA ARG A 485 -14.34 7.39 3.07
C ARG A 485 -15.73 7.99 2.88
N VAL A 486 -15.79 9.18 2.30
CA VAL A 486 -17.07 9.81 1.94
C VAL A 486 -17.77 8.98 0.88
N LEU A 487 -19.05 8.67 1.12
CA LEU A 487 -19.94 8.10 0.13
C LEU A 487 -20.72 9.21 -0.57
N ARG A 488 -21.37 10.07 0.22
CA ARG A 488 -22.18 11.20 -0.25
C ARG A 488 -22.45 12.20 0.88
N TYR A 489 -22.81 13.41 0.50
CA TYR A 489 -23.44 14.35 1.42
C TYR A 489 -24.92 14.01 1.59
N ARG A 490 -25.45 14.23 2.79
CA ARG A 490 -26.82 13.87 3.18
C ARG A 490 -27.67 15.12 3.29
N ASP A 491 -28.19 15.55 2.15
CA ASP A 491 -29.10 16.70 2.07
C ASP A 491 -30.48 16.38 2.68
N ASP A 492 -30.74 15.09 2.91
CA ASP A 492 -31.94 14.54 3.54
C ASP A 492 -31.85 14.44 5.08
N LYS A 493 -30.70 14.78 5.69
CA LYS A 493 -30.51 14.68 7.14
C LYS A 493 -30.04 15.99 7.75
N SER A 494 -30.66 16.35 8.88
CA SER A 494 -30.18 17.44 9.73
C SER A 494 -29.02 16.99 10.64
N PRO A 495 -28.22 17.92 11.18
CA PRO A 495 -27.17 17.61 12.17
C PRO A 495 -27.69 16.88 13.41
N ALA A 496 -28.95 17.13 13.80
CA ALA A 496 -29.60 16.46 14.91
C ALA A 496 -29.90 14.98 14.65
N GLU A 497 -29.86 14.53 13.39
CA GLU A 497 -30.08 13.15 12.95
C GLU A 497 -28.78 12.41 12.62
N ALA A 498 -27.63 13.04 12.82
CA ALA A 498 -26.33 12.38 12.70
C ALA A 498 -26.20 11.20 13.69
N ASP A 499 -25.25 10.31 13.47
CA ASP A 499 -24.97 9.25 14.43
C ASP A 499 -24.32 9.80 15.70
N THR A 500 -24.61 9.13 16.82
CA THR A 500 -24.11 9.54 18.13
C THR A 500 -22.71 9.01 18.40
N ILE A 501 -21.98 9.64 19.32
CA ILE A 501 -20.69 9.12 19.79
C ILE A 501 -20.80 7.69 20.35
N ASP A 502 -21.95 7.31 20.90
CA ASP A 502 -22.21 5.96 21.38
C ASP A 502 -22.36 4.96 20.24
N ALA A 503 -23.02 5.34 19.13
CA ALA A 503 -23.05 4.54 17.91
C ALA A 503 -21.64 4.32 17.33
N VAL A 504 -20.78 5.35 17.38
CA VAL A 504 -19.37 5.19 16.99
C VAL A 504 -18.64 4.23 17.93
N ARG A 505 -18.85 4.31 19.23
CA ARG A 505 -18.21 3.42 20.23
C ARG A 505 -18.70 1.98 20.12
N ALA A 506 -19.95 1.75 19.73
CA ALA A 506 -20.49 0.41 19.52
C ALA A 506 -19.80 -0.36 18.38
N LEU A 507 -19.12 0.37 17.46
CA LEU A 507 -18.32 -0.22 16.38
C LEU A 507 -16.86 -0.50 16.78
N TYR A 508 -16.48 -0.29 18.05
CA TYR A 508 -15.12 -0.55 18.55
C TYR A 508 -14.91 -1.98 19.05
#